data_AF-A0A7G5BTK3-F1
#
_entry.id   AF-A0A7G5BTK3-F1
#
_cell.length_a   1.000
_cell.length_b   1.000
_cell.length_c   1.000
_cell.angle_alpha   90.00
_cell.angle_beta   90.00
_cell.angle_gamma   90.00
#
_symmetry.space_group_name_H-M   'P 1'
#
loop_
_entity.id
_entity.type
_entity.pdbx_description
1 polymer ?
#
loop_
_entity_poly.entity_id
_entity_poly.type
_entity_poly.pdbx_seq_one_letter_code
_entity_poly.pdbx_strand_id
1 'polypeptide(L)'
;MLLDNTGLNGVRSDLAHLDESSDKLGFVRWQWEYRRATYDLKLHDRTSGQDYFLRIATRAVEGKLENPDAILEVEAVYIGRATFPHGLDYESPVPSTILNAATQRTQELKKLLS
;
A
#
# COMPACT_ATOMS: atom_id res chain seq x y z
N MET A 1 10.37 -3.61 5.26
CA MET A 1 11.07 -2.33 5.38
C MET A 1 10.05 -1.21 5.34
N LEU A 2 10.04 -0.31 6.32
CA LEU A 2 9.21 0.90 6.28
C LEU A 2 9.72 1.84 5.19
N LEU A 3 8.79 2.49 4.47
CA LEU A 3 9.12 3.55 3.52
C LEU A 3 8.79 4.90 4.15
N ASP A 4 9.82 5.52 4.73
CA ASP A 4 9.71 6.87 5.26
C ASP A 4 9.65 7.91 4.15
N ASN A 5 9.11 9.09 4.44
CA ASN A 5 9.03 10.23 3.51
C ASN A 5 8.21 10.00 2.22
N THR A 6 7.32 9.00 2.18
CA THR A 6 6.32 8.87 1.11
C THR A 6 5.34 10.05 1.09
N GLY A 7 5.16 10.69 2.25
CA GLY A 7 4.19 11.75 2.45
C GLY A 7 2.73 11.28 2.41
N LEU A 8 2.52 9.97 2.49
CA LEU A 8 1.21 9.33 2.62
C LEU A 8 0.80 9.13 4.08
N ASN A 9 1.75 8.95 5.00
CA ASN A 9 1.42 8.76 6.42
C ASN A 9 0.61 9.96 6.95
N GLY A 10 -0.54 9.68 7.57
CA GLY A 10 -1.48 10.68 8.07
C GLY A 10 -2.41 11.27 7.01
N VAL A 11 -2.27 10.93 5.72
CA VAL A 11 -3.25 11.31 4.70
C VAL A 11 -4.58 10.66 5.03
N ARG A 12 -5.64 11.46 4.94
CA ARG A 12 -7.02 11.02 5.14
C ARG A 12 -7.81 11.13 3.85
N SER A 13 -8.63 10.13 3.58
CA SER A 13 -9.55 10.09 2.45
C SER A 13 -10.77 9.26 2.84
N ASP A 14 -11.91 9.51 2.20
CA ASP A 14 -13.02 8.55 2.24
C ASP A 14 -12.63 7.24 1.54
N LEU A 15 -13.31 6.15 1.91
CA LEU A 15 -13.04 4.81 1.43
C LEU A 15 -13.21 4.70 -0.10
N ALA A 16 -14.26 5.28 -0.66
CA ALA A 16 -14.53 5.19 -2.09
C ALA A 16 -13.43 5.83 -2.91
N HIS A 17 -13.01 7.04 -2.55
CA HIS A 17 -11.93 7.75 -3.22
C HIS A 17 -10.58 7.05 -3.08
N LEU A 18 -10.30 6.46 -1.90
CA LEU A 18 -9.08 5.70 -1.67
C LEU A 18 -9.07 4.39 -2.47
N ASP A 19 -10.17 3.67 -2.49
CA ASP A 19 -10.34 2.45 -3.30
C ASP A 19 -10.15 2.77 -4.79
N GLU A 20 -10.86 3.76 -5.34
CA GLU A 20 -10.75 4.16 -6.75
C GLU A 20 -9.33 4.61 -7.13
N SER A 21 -8.70 5.45 -6.29
CA SER A 21 -7.35 5.96 -6.54
C SER A 21 -6.29 4.88 -6.48
N SER A 22 -6.44 3.94 -5.53
CA SER A 22 -5.52 2.80 -5.39
C SER A 22 -5.66 1.80 -6.54
N ASP A 23 -6.89 1.52 -6.98
CA ASP A 23 -7.19 0.60 -8.09
C ASP A 23 -6.60 1.09 -9.41
N LYS A 24 -6.68 2.41 -9.70
CA LYS A 24 -6.04 3.05 -10.86
C LYS A 24 -4.52 2.79 -10.95
N LEU A 25 -3.87 2.54 -9.81
CA LEU A 25 -2.44 2.28 -9.72
C LEU A 25 -2.11 0.78 -9.57
N GLY A 26 -3.12 -0.08 -9.61
CA GLY A 26 -3.00 -1.54 -9.52
C GLY A 26 -2.85 -2.10 -8.10
N PHE A 27 -3.18 -1.30 -7.08
CA PHE A 27 -3.27 -1.83 -5.72
C PHE A 27 -4.52 -2.68 -5.57
N VAL A 28 -4.40 -3.76 -4.79
CA VAL A 28 -5.52 -4.63 -4.44
C VAL A 28 -5.75 -4.54 -2.94
N ARG A 29 -6.98 -4.23 -2.53
CA ARG A 29 -7.37 -4.23 -1.12
C ARG A 29 -7.58 -5.67 -0.64
N TRP A 30 -6.75 -6.10 0.31
CA TRP A 30 -6.86 -7.39 0.98
C TRP A 30 -7.20 -7.19 2.46
N GLN A 31 -8.42 -7.47 2.88
CA GLN A 31 -8.76 -7.82 4.27
C GLN A 31 -10.27 -8.00 4.43
N TRP A 32 -10.65 -8.85 5.39
CA TRP A 32 -12.02 -8.99 5.91
C TRP A 32 -12.09 -8.40 7.32
N GLU A 33 -11.81 -7.10 7.45
CA GLU A 33 -11.89 -6.39 8.73
C GLU A 33 -12.71 -5.11 8.58
N TYR A 34 -13.47 -4.73 9.62
CA TYR A 34 -14.36 -3.56 9.59
C TYR A 34 -13.66 -2.21 9.78
N ARG A 35 -12.40 -2.21 10.27
CA ARG A 35 -11.67 -0.97 10.58
C ARG A 35 -10.29 -0.83 9.97
N ARG A 36 -9.71 -1.89 9.40
CA ARG A 36 -8.39 -1.82 8.75
C ARG A 36 -8.53 -2.24 7.31
N ALA A 37 -7.96 -1.43 6.43
CA ALA A 37 -7.77 -1.78 5.04
C ALA A 37 -6.28 -1.82 4.75
N THR A 38 -5.92 -2.80 3.95
CA THR A 38 -4.56 -2.99 3.50
C THR A 38 -4.57 -3.05 1.98
N TYR A 39 -3.83 -2.16 1.35
CA TYR A 39 -3.71 -2.08 -0.11
C TYR A 39 -2.35 -2.60 -0.52
N ASP A 40 -2.32 -3.65 -1.34
CA ASP A 40 -1.09 -4.29 -1.80
C ASP A 40 -0.88 -4.11 -3.29
N LEU A 41 0.32 -3.66 -3.67
CA LEU A 41 0.79 -3.65 -5.04
C LEU A 41 1.95 -4.64 -5.19
N LYS A 42 1.77 -5.61 -6.10
CA LYS A 42 2.82 -6.55 -6.47
C LYS A 42 3.81 -5.91 -7.44
N LEU A 43 5.09 -5.93 -7.09
CA LEU A 43 6.22 -5.49 -7.90
C LEU A 43 7.10 -6.70 -8.22
N HIS A 44 7.14 -7.09 -9.48
CA HIS A 44 7.95 -8.22 -9.92
C HIS A 44 9.33 -7.75 -10.40
N ASP A 45 10.39 -8.24 -9.77
CA ASP A 45 11.76 -8.01 -10.22
C ASP A 45 12.13 -9.04 -11.29
N ARG A 46 12.17 -8.59 -12.54
CA ARG A 46 12.52 -9.44 -13.69
C ARG A 46 13.97 -9.92 -13.67
N THR A 47 14.86 -9.27 -12.93
CA THR A 47 16.27 -9.66 -12.87
C THR A 47 16.49 -10.81 -11.91
N SER A 48 15.90 -10.74 -10.71
CA SER A 48 16.03 -11.80 -9.69
C SER A 48 14.91 -12.84 -9.72
N GLY A 49 13.82 -12.58 -10.44
CA GLY A 49 12.60 -13.38 -10.45
C GLY A 49 11.80 -13.29 -9.15
N GLN A 50 12.18 -12.39 -8.23
CA GLN A 50 11.54 -12.23 -6.92
C GLN A 50 10.35 -11.29 -7.01
N ASP A 51 9.34 -11.57 -6.18
CA ASP A 51 8.19 -10.70 -6.02
C ASP A 51 8.34 -9.85 -4.75
N TYR A 52 7.91 -8.60 -4.84
CA TYR A 52 7.84 -7.67 -3.71
C TYR A 52 6.42 -7.13 -3.61
N PHE A 53 5.99 -6.79 -2.40
CA PHE A 53 4.68 -6.24 -2.14
C PHE A 53 4.84 -4.89 -1.44
N LEU A 54 4.46 -3.83 -2.15
CA LEU A 54 4.29 -2.50 -1.58
C LEU A 54 2.91 -2.46 -0.91
N ARG A 55 2.90 -2.23 0.40
CA ARG A 55 1.71 -2.26 1.24
C ARG A 55 1.43 -0.91 1.85
N ILE A 56 0.16 -0.51 1.82
CA ILE A 56 -0.35 0.68 2.49
C ILE A 56 -1.36 0.21 3.53
N ALA A 57 -1.02 0.40 4.79
CA ALA A 57 -1.90 0.10 5.90
C ALA A 57 -2.70 1.34 6.28
N THR A 58 -4.02 1.18 6.38
CA THR A 58 -4.93 2.25 6.74
C THR A 58 -5.87 1.81 7.84
N ARG A 59 -6.38 2.79 8.59
CA ARG A 59 -7.38 2.58 9.63
C ARG A 59 -8.54 3.54 9.47
N ALA A 60 -9.76 3.03 9.58
CA ALA A 60 -10.96 3.85 9.67
C ALA A 60 -10.93 4.66 10.97
N VAL A 61 -10.84 5.98 10.83
CA VAL A 61 -10.94 6.94 11.94
C VAL A 61 -12.39 7.38 12.15
N GLU A 62 -13.21 7.36 11.10
CA GLU A 62 -14.65 7.61 11.14
C GLU A 62 -15.40 6.58 10.30
N GLY A 63 -16.54 6.10 10.79
CA GLY A 63 -17.30 5.05 10.12
C GLY A 63 -16.64 3.67 10.18
N LYS A 64 -16.95 2.83 9.18
CA LYS A 64 -16.50 1.44 9.03
C LYS A 64 -16.38 1.10 7.55
N LEU A 65 -15.57 0.10 7.21
CA LEU A 65 -15.26 -0.34 5.84
C LEU A 65 -16.44 -0.91 5.02
N GLU A 66 -17.65 -0.88 5.58
CA GLU A 66 -18.91 -1.16 4.90
C GLU A 66 -19.54 0.08 4.26
N ASN A 67 -19.10 1.28 4.66
CA ASN A 67 -19.58 2.55 4.16
C ASN A 67 -18.52 3.21 3.24
N PRO A 68 -18.84 3.53 1.98
CA PRO A 68 -17.95 4.26 1.07
C PRO A 68 -17.48 5.62 1.62
N ASP A 69 -18.27 6.25 2.48
CA ASP A 69 -17.93 7.56 3.06
C ASP A 69 -17.10 7.46 4.36
N ALA A 70 -16.71 6.25 4.76
CA ALA A 70 -15.85 6.08 5.94
C ALA A 70 -14.51 6.77 5.72
N ILE A 71 -14.05 7.54 6.70
CA ILE A 71 -12.76 8.23 6.63
C ILE A 71 -11.66 7.29 7.11
N LEU A 72 -10.70 7.03 6.23
CA LEU A 72 -9.51 6.24 6.54
C LEU A 72 -8.29 7.15 6.64
N GLU A 73 -7.40 6.81 7.55
CA GLU A 73 -6.08 7.43 7.70
C GLU A 73 -5.00 6.40 7.33
N VAL A 74 -4.01 6.80 6.53
CA VAL A 74 -2.83 5.97 6.24
C VAL A 74 -1.91 5.94 7.46
N GLU A 75 -1.72 4.76 8.04
CA GLU A 75 -0.86 4.57 9.22
C GLU A 75 0.60 4.33 8.83
N ALA A 76 0.82 3.50 7.81
CA ALA A 76 2.17 3.13 7.39
C ALA A 76 2.21 2.68 5.93
N VAL A 77 3.33 2.97 5.28
CA VAL A 77 3.70 2.45 3.97
C VAL A 77 4.97 1.63 4.10
N TYR A 78 4.96 0.41 3.58
CA TYR A 78 6.09 -0.51 3.73
C TYR A 78 6.15 -1.51 2.59
N ILE A 79 7.34 -2.07 2.40
CA ILE A 79 7.60 -3.05 1.35
C ILE A 79 8.23 -4.31 1.93
N GLY A 80 7.78 -5.47 1.46
CA GLY A 80 8.32 -6.77 1.82
C GLY A 80 8.56 -7.63 0.58
N ARG A 81 9.58 -8.49 0.63
CA ARG A 81 9.87 -9.50 -0.39
C ARG A 81 9.01 -10.73 -0.13
N ALA A 82 8.39 -11.28 -1.17
CA ALA A 82 7.64 -12.53 -1.08
C ALA A 82 8.58 -13.69 -0.71
N THR A 83 8.14 -14.52 0.23
CA THR A 83 8.81 -15.78 0.55
C THR A 83 7.88 -16.94 0.29
N PHE A 84 8.32 -17.89 -0.53
CA PHE A 84 7.59 -19.13 -0.77
C PHE A 84 7.65 -20.05 0.48
N PRO A 85 6.59 -20.81 0.82
CA PRO A 85 5.29 -20.94 0.14
C PRO A 85 4.27 -19.86 0.51
N HIS A 86 4.44 -19.20 1.64
CA HIS A 86 3.63 -18.09 2.10
C HIS A 86 4.49 -17.25 3.06
N GLY A 87 4.51 -15.94 2.87
CA GLY A 87 5.21 -15.03 3.76
C GLY A 87 5.71 -13.78 3.07
N LEU A 88 6.03 -12.80 3.89
CA LEU A 88 6.67 -11.55 3.49
C LEU A 88 7.88 -11.34 4.41
N ASP A 89 9.04 -11.20 3.79
CA ASP A 89 10.28 -10.82 4.44
C ASP A 89 10.47 -9.31 4.32
N TYR A 90 10.42 -8.65 5.47
CA TYR A 90 10.55 -7.20 5.56
C TYR A 90 11.97 -6.74 5.90
N GLU A 91 12.89 -7.67 6.21
CA GLU A 91 14.25 -7.37 6.66
C GLU A 91 15.26 -7.46 5.50
N SER A 92 14.95 -8.27 4.48
CA SER A 92 15.80 -8.38 3.30
C SER A 92 15.99 -7.02 2.60
N PRO A 93 17.22 -6.72 2.12
CA PRO A 93 17.46 -5.58 1.26
C PRO A 93 16.59 -5.63 0.00
N VAL A 94 15.99 -4.50 -0.34
CA VAL A 94 15.17 -4.36 -1.54
C VAL A 94 16.00 -3.71 -2.65
N PRO A 95 16.04 -4.29 -3.87
CA PRO A 95 16.77 -3.70 -4.99
C PRO A 95 16.33 -2.26 -5.29
N SER A 96 17.27 -1.41 -5.70
CA SER A 96 17.00 0.01 -6.01
C SER A 96 15.96 0.19 -7.11
N THR A 97 15.92 -0.70 -8.11
CA THR A 97 14.90 -0.72 -9.17
C THR A 97 13.49 -0.84 -8.61
N ILE A 98 13.30 -1.74 -7.64
CA ILE A 98 12.02 -1.97 -6.97
C ILE A 98 11.69 -0.80 -6.03
N LEU A 99 12.67 -0.27 -5.30
CA LEU A 99 12.45 0.89 -4.44
C LEU A 99 12.06 2.14 -5.22
N ASN A 100 12.66 2.37 -6.40
CA ASN A 100 12.30 3.47 -7.27
C ASN A 100 10.87 3.31 -7.79
N ALA A 101 10.49 2.10 -8.23
CA ALA A 101 9.13 1.81 -8.66
C ALA A 101 8.11 2.01 -7.51
N ALA A 102 8.43 1.52 -6.31
CA ALA A 102 7.59 1.72 -5.13
C ALA A 102 7.43 3.20 -4.78
N THR A 103 8.53 3.95 -4.76
CA THR A 103 8.53 5.40 -4.50
C THR A 103 7.68 6.14 -5.52
N GLN A 104 7.85 5.85 -6.80
CA GLN A 104 7.04 6.45 -7.86
C GLN A 104 5.53 6.19 -7.65
N ARG A 105 5.16 4.95 -7.33
CA ARG A 105 3.76 4.58 -7.07
C ARG A 105 3.18 5.30 -5.86
N THR A 106 3.95 5.47 -4.78
CA THR A 106 3.50 6.25 -3.62
C THR A 106 3.28 7.72 -3.94
N GLN A 107 4.12 8.31 -4.79
CA GLN A 107 3.98 9.71 -5.23
C GLN A 107 2.76 9.90 -6.15
N GLU A 108 2.53 8.96 -7.06
CA GLU A 108 1.34 8.94 -7.92
C GLU A 108 0.06 8.82 -7.09
N LEU A 109 0.03 7.92 -6.11
CA LEU A 109 -1.12 7.77 -5.21
C LEU A 109 -1.36 9.05 -4.41
N LYS A 110 -0.30 9.65 -3.86
CA LYS A 110 -0.42 10.91 -3.10
C LYS A 110 -1.06 12.00 -3.94
N LYS A 111 -0.71 12.10 -5.24
CA LYS A 111 -1.31 13.07 -6.17
C LYS A 111 -2.78 12.80 -6.45
N LEU A 112 -3.20 11.53 -6.48
CA LEU A 112 -4.61 11.18 -6.66
C LEU A 112 -5.43 11.50 -5.41
N LEU A 113 -4.84 11.39 -4.22
CA LEU A 113 -5.51 11.66 -2.94
C LEU A 113 -5.48 13.14 -2.51
N SER A 114 -4.81 14.02 -3.26
CA SER A 114 -4.71 15.46 -2.98
C SER A 114 -5.69 16.24 -3.86
#